data_AF-A0A382TE08-F1
#
_entry.id   AF-A0A382TE08-F1
#
_cell.length_a   1.000
_cell.length_b   1.000
_cell.length_c   1.000
_cell.angle_alpha   90.00
_cell.angle_beta   90.00
_cell.angle_gamma   90.00
#
_symmetry.space_group_name_H-M   'P 1'
#
loop_
_entity.id
_entity.type
_entity.pdbx_description
1 polymer ?
#
loop_
_entity_poly.entity_id
_entity_poly.type
_entity_poly.pdbx_seq_one_letter_code
_entity_poly.pdbx_strand_id
1 'polypeptide(L)'
;GGEICVGMIFLPRNDYNSQEKCKTLIETELLSNNCYIYRWRQVQINTSVLGVKAELTRPEIVQVIFKSNDRSLKDKELERQLYVIRRTIEKKALNSQLKDFYICSFSSKSIIYKGMFLAETLSDFYPDLQDKRFISRFAIFHQRYSTNTFPSWDLAQPFRALAHNGEINTLKGNINWMKVHEEEMSSELFQEMENLKPVINSGNSDSAALDNVFELLNRSGQPAPLAKLMLIPDAWSKKSKTIPRNHQQLFNFLNSTIEPWDGPAAIAATDNEWAIVANDRNGLRPLRYIVTNDKLLFAGSE
;
A
#
# COMPACT_ATOMS: atom_id res chain seq x y z
N GLY A 1 12.19 -11.30 22.19
CA GLY A 1 10.77 -11.30 21.78
C GLY A 1 10.71 -11.24 20.27
N GLY A 2 9.62 -11.69 19.64
CA GLY A 2 9.42 -11.50 18.19
C GLY A 2 9.10 -10.03 17.87
N GLU A 3 9.20 -9.65 16.59
CA GLU A 3 8.79 -8.32 16.12
C GLU A 3 7.28 -8.11 16.36
N ILE A 4 6.89 -6.90 16.76
CA ILE A 4 5.49 -6.53 16.95
C ILE A 4 4.90 -6.15 15.59
N CYS A 5 3.79 -6.76 15.23
CA CYS A 5 3.04 -6.48 14.02
C CYS A 5 1.77 -5.70 14.36
N VAL A 6 1.37 -4.80 13.47
CA VAL A 6 0.13 -4.03 13.60
C VAL A 6 -0.67 -4.11 12.31
N GLY A 7 -1.96 -4.46 12.45
CA GLY A 7 -2.96 -4.28 11.40
C GLY A 7 -3.76 -3.02 11.67
N MET A 8 -3.68 -2.01 10.80
CA MET A 8 -4.52 -0.81 10.86
C MET A 8 -5.74 -1.02 9.98
N ILE A 9 -6.93 -1.04 10.59
CA ILE A 9 -8.13 -1.58 9.97
C ILE A 9 -9.30 -0.60 10.11
N PHE A 10 -10.05 -0.47 9.03
CA PHE A 10 -11.36 0.15 8.98
C PHE A 10 -12.42 -0.95 9.04
N LEU A 11 -13.29 -0.86 10.04
CA LEU A 11 -14.42 -1.74 10.26
C LEU A 11 -15.74 -1.00 10.00
N PRO A 12 -16.84 -1.71 9.70
CA PRO A 12 -18.17 -1.12 9.58
C PRO A 12 -18.56 -0.40 10.87
N ARG A 13 -18.85 0.90 10.87
CA ARG A 13 -19.09 1.62 12.13
C ARG A 13 -20.42 1.31 12.81
N ASN A 14 -21.49 1.19 12.02
CA ASN A 14 -22.87 1.15 12.53
C ASN A 14 -23.50 -0.26 12.53
N ASP A 15 -22.71 -1.31 12.26
CA ASP A 15 -23.16 -2.70 12.27
C ASP A 15 -22.21 -3.56 13.10
N TYR A 16 -22.53 -3.72 14.39
CA TYR A 16 -21.73 -4.50 15.34
C TYR A 16 -21.60 -5.98 14.94
N ASN A 17 -22.61 -6.57 14.30
CA ASN A 17 -22.52 -7.96 13.86
C ASN A 17 -21.48 -8.10 12.74
N SER A 18 -21.50 -7.18 11.77
CA SER A 18 -20.47 -7.16 10.73
C SER A 18 -19.08 -6.82 11.27
N GLN A 19 -18.96 -5.93 12.27
CA GLN A 19 -17.69 -5.69 12.96
C GLN A 19 -17.12 -6.97 13.57
N GLU A 20 -17.91 -7.70 14.35
CA GLU A 20 -17.46 -8.92 15.02
C GLU A 20 -17.12 -10.04 14.02
N LYS A 21 -17.86 -10.15 12.91
CA LYS A 21 -17.48 -11.04 11.80
C LYS A 21 -16.13 -10.68 11.20
N CYS A 22 -15.86 -9.38 10.98
CA CYS A 22 -14.56 -8.93 10.47
C CYS A 22 -13.42 -9.25 11.44
N LYS A 23 -13.61 -8.97 12.74
CA LYS A 23 -12.61 -9.30 13.77
C LYS A 23 -12.37 -10.79 13.88
N THR A 24 -13.44 -11.59 13.93
CA THR A 24 -13.37 -13.06 13.99
C THR A 24 -12.61 -13.63 12.80
N LEU A 25 -12.85 -13.09 11.59
CA LEU A 25 -12.12 -13.50 10.39
C LEU A 25 -10.62 -13.21 10.53
N ILE A 26 -10.25 -12.01 10.96
CA ILE A 26 -8.84 -11.62 11.15
C ILE A 26 -8.17 -12.49 12.22
N GLU A 27 -8.84 -12.70 13.35
CA GLU A 27 -8.34 -13.54 14.44
C GLU A 27 -8.14 -14.99 13.98
N THR A 28 -9.10 -15.53 13.21
CA THR A 28 -9.01 -16.88 12.65
C THR A 28 -7.80 -17.03 11.75
N GLU A 29 -7.57 -16.09 10.82
CA GLU A 29 -6.40 -16.15 9.92
C GLU A 29 -5.07 -15.93 10.65
N LEU A 30 -5.04 -15.09 11.68
CA LEU A 30 -3.85 -14.91 12.51
C LEU A 30 -3.52 -16.19 13.29
N LEU A 31 -4.51 -16.79 13.95
CA LEU A 31 -4.33 -18.01 14.74
C LEU A 31 -3.94 -19.21 13.87
N SER A 32 -4.57 -19.36 12.69
CA SER A 32 -4.23 -20.44 11.73
C SER A 32 -2.80 -20.33 11.20
N ASN A 33 -2.25 -19.11 11.13
CA ASN A 33 -0.88 -18.84 10.72
C ASN A 33 0.10 -18.74 11.89
N ASN A 34 -0.23 -19.36 13.03
CA ASN A 34 0.61 -19.42 14.23
C ASN A 34 1.04 -18.03 14.76
N CYS A 35 0.16 -17.04 14.66
CA CYS A 35 0.37 -15.74 15.29
C CYS A 35 -0.25 -15.71 16.70
N TYR A 36 0.36 -14.91 17.58
CA TYR A 36 -0.18 -14.59 18.89
C TYR A 36 -0.76 -13.18 18.88
N ILE A 37 -2.03 -13.05 19.22
CA ILE A 37 -2.74 -11.77 19.28
C ILE A 37 -2.61 -11.20 20.68
N TYR A 38 -2.06 -10.00 20.80
CA TYR A 38 -1.97 -9.30 22.08
C TYR A 38 -3.31 -8.69 22.47
N ARG A 39 -3.89 -7.92 21.56
CA ARG A 39 -5.17 -7.21 21.77
C ARG A 39 -5.61 -6.48 20.51
N TRP A 40 -6.88 -6.12 20.51
CA TRP A 40 -7.39 -5.00 19.73
C TRP A 40 -7.17 -3.68 20.48
N ARG A 41 -6.97 -2.61 19.72
CA ARG A 41 -6.86 -1.24 20.21
C ARG A 41 -7.75 -0.36 19.35
N GLN A 42 -8.77 0.24 19.95
CA GLN A 42 -9.47 1.35 19.31
C GLN A 42 -8.49 2.52 19.17
N VAL A 43 -8.34 3.04 17.95
CA VAL A 43 -7.45 4.17 17.69
C VAL A 43 -8.09 5.42 18.25
N GLN A 44 -7.34 6.18 19.04
CA GLN A 44 -7.82 7.45 19.55
C GLN A 44 -7.94 8.44 18.40
N ILE A 45 -9.13 9.01 18.24
CA ILE A 45 -9.42 9.95 17.16
C ILE A 45 -10.17 11.17 17.68
N ASN A 46 -9.93 12.32 17.07
CA ASN A 46 -10.69 13.54 17.31
C ASN A 46 -11.63 13.81 16.13
N THR A 47 -12.90 13.47 16.25
CA THR A 47 -13.86 13.65 15.15
C THR A 47 -14.31 15.11 14.94
N SER A 48 -13.97 16.03 15.86
CA SER A 48 -14.37 17.45 15.74
C SER A 48 -13.78 18.15 14.52
N VAL A 49 -12.67 17.63 13.96
CA VAL A 49 -12.03 18.17 12.76
C VAL A 49 -12.63 17.65 11.45
N LEU A 50 -13.59 16.73 11.52
CA LEU A 50 -14.23 16.15 10.34
C LEU A 50 -15.40 17.01 9.85
N GLY A 51 -15.49 17.16 8.53
CA GLY A 51 -16.71 17.65 7.90
C GLY A 51 -17.85 16.62 8.00
N VAL A 52 -19.09 17.09 7.97
CA VAL A 52 -20.31 16.25 8.13
C VAL A 52 -20.30 15.01 7.23
N LYS A 53 -19.95 15.15 5.95
CA LYS A 53 -19.92 14.04 5.01
C LYS A 53 -18.87 12.97 5.37
N ALA A 54 -17.70 13.38 5.83
CA ALA A 54 -16.64 12.46 6.24
C ALA A 54 -17.02 11.71 7.52
N GLU A 55 -17.64 12.39 8.48
CA GLU A 55 -18.11 11.77 9.72
C GLU A 55 -19.25 10.75 9.46
N LEU A 56 -20.16 11.03 8.53
CA LEU A 56 -21.23 10.11 8.15
C LEU A 56 -20.72 8.78 7.56
N THR A 57 -19.66 8.83 6.76
CA THR A 57 -19.05 7.64 6.14
C THR A 57 -17.86 7.09 6.92
N ARG A 58 -17.57 7.64 8.12
CA ARG A 58 -16.40 7.27 8.90
C ARG A 58 -16.47 5.81 9.34
N PRO A 59 -15.43 5.01 9.09
CA PRO A 59 -15.34 3.64 9.61
C PRO A 59 -15.02 3.65 11.11
N GLU A 60 -15.21 2.52 11.76
CA GLU A 60 -14.60 2.27 13.05
C GLU A 60 -13.12 1.94 12.84
N ILE A 61 -12.23 2.70 13.50
CA ILE A 61 -10.79 2.63 13.25
C ILE A 61 -10.11 1.90 14.39
N VAL A 62 -9.58 0.72 14.08
CA VAL A 62 -8.98 -0.16 15.09
C VAL A 62 -7.62 -0.66 14.63
N GLN A 63 -6.80 -1.03 15.61
CA GLN A 63 -5.56 -1.74 15.43
C GLN A 63 -5.67 -3.13 16.04
N VAL A 64 -5.24 -4.15 15.31
CA VAL A 64 -4.90 -5.46 15.90
C VAL A 64 -3.40 -5.50 16.13
N ILE A 65 -2.99 -5.79 17.36
CA ILE A 65 -1.58 -5.89 17.76
C ILE A 65 -1.27 -7.36 18.00
N PHE A 66 -0.26 -7.88 17.32
CA PHE A 66 0.07 -9.30 17.34
C PHE A 66 1.56 -9.52 17.05
N LYS A 67 1.99 -10.79 17.06
CA LYS A 67 3.32 -11.22 16.61
C LYS A 67 3.22 -12.60 15.96
N SER A 68 4.20 -12.97 15.14
CA SER A 68 4.39 -14.37 14.79
C SER A 68 4.99 -15.14 15.98
N ASN A 69 4.53 -16.38 16.22
CA ASN A 69 5.20 -17.28 17.17
C ASN A 69 6.40 -17.97 16.54
N ASP A 70 6.49 -18.00 15.21
CA ASP A 70 7.66 -18.50 14.49
C ASP A 70 8.79 -17.48 14.58
N ARG A 71 9.86 -17.84 15.31
CA ARG A 71 11.02 -16.97 15.53
C ARG A 71 11.98 -16.93 14.34
N SER A 72 11.79 -17.82 13.36
CA SER A 72 12.59 -17.83 12.12
C SER A 72 12.14 -16.75 11.15
N LEU A 73 10.87 -16.34 11.20
CA LEU A 73 10.31 -15.30 10.35
C LEU A 73 10.72 -13.92 10.85
N LYS A 74 11.47 -13.20 10.00
CA LYS A 74 11.97 -11.86 10.25
C LYS A 74 11.96 -11.07 8.95
N ASP A 75 11.99 -9.74 9.06
CA ASP A 75 12.21 -8.85 7.93
C ASP A 75 11.33 -9.20 6.72
N LYS A 76 11.91 -9.47 5.55
CA LYS A 76 11.17 -9.77 4.32
C LYS A 76 10.29 -11.01 4.42
N GLU A 77 10.75 -12.05 5.12
CA GLU A 77 10.00 -13.30 5.30
C GLU A 77 8.75 -13.08 6.14
N LEU A 78 8.89 -12.33 7.23
CA LEU A 78 7.74 -11.96 8.06
C LEU A 78 6.75 -11.10 7.26
N GLU A 79 7.23 -10.06 6.59
CA GLU A 79 6.36 -9.18 5.79
C GLU A 79 5.66 -9.91 4.65
N ARG A 80 6.31 -10.91 4.04
CA ARG A 80 5.70 -11.78 3.02
C ARG A 80 4.60 -12.66 3.61
N GLN A 81 4.81 -13.23 4.80
CA GLN A 81 3.77 -13.98 5.50
C GLN A 81 2.57 -13.08 5.82
N LEU A 82 2.81 -11.88 6.34
CA LEU A 82 1.77 -10.89 6.66
C LEU A 82 0.99 -10.45 5.42
N TYR A 83 1.67 -10.29 4.28
CA TYR A 83 1.02 -10.05 2.99
C TYR A 83 0.05 -11.18 2.62
N VAL A 84 0.49 -12.44 2.68
CA VAL A 84 -0.37 -13.61 2.38
C VAL A 84 -1.58 -13.64 3.31
N ILE A 85 -1.36 -13.48 4.63
CA ILE A 85 -2.45 -13.45 5.62
C ILE A 85 -3.47 -12.36 5.27
N ARG A 86 -3.01 -11.14 4.99
CA ARG A 86 -3.89 -10.03 4.62
C ARG A 86 -4.69 -10.33 3.35
N ARG A 87 -4.06 -10.88 2.31
CA ARG A 87 -4.73 -11.23 1.04
C ARG A 87 -5.78 -12.31 1.25
N THR A 88 -5.50 -13.32 2.08
CA THR A 88 -6.48 -14.34 2.46
C THR A 88 -7.66 -13.74 3.22
N ILE A 89 -7.42 -12.84 4.18
CA ILE A 89 -8.48 -12.11 4.89
C ILE A 89 -9.35 -11.31 3.91
N GLU A 90 -8.72 -10.52 3.03
CA GLU A 90 -9.43 -9.72 2.02
C GLU A 90 -10.31 -10.58 1.11
N LYS A 91 -9.78 -11.72 0.62
CA LYS A 91 -10.49 -12.67 -0.23
C LYS A 91 -11.69 -13.29 0.50
N LYS A 92 -11.50 -13.75 1.74
CA LYS A 92 -12.57 -14.34 2.56
C LYS A 92 -13.64 -13.31 2.95
N ALA A 93 -13.25 -12.07 3.22
CA ALA A 93 -14.17 -10.97 3.49
C ALA A 93 -15.05 -10.66 2.27
N LEU A 94 -14.44 -10.60 1.07
CA LEU A 94 -15.16 -10.42 -0.18
C LEU A 94 -16.16 -11.56 -0.44
N ASN A 95 -15.73 -12.82 -0.28
CA ASN A 95 -16.60 -13.99 -0.46
C ASN A 95 -17.76 -14.03 0.54
N SER A 96 -17.52 -13.51 1.76
CA SER A 96 -18.53 -13.40 2.82
C SER A 96 -19.37 -12.12 2.70
N GLN A 97 -19.16 -11.31 1.64
CA GLN A 97 -19.85 -10.06 1.37
C GLN A 97 -19.79 -9.05 2.54
N LEU A 98 -18.67 -9.04 3.26
CA LEU A 98 -18.43 -8.04 4.32
C LEU A 98 -18.19 -6.68 3.67
N LYS A 99 -19.15 -5.77 3.84
CA LYS A 99 -19.08 -4.39 3.35
C LYS A 99 -18.29 -3.53 4.34
N ASP A 100 -17.84 -2.36 3.89
CA ASP A 100 -17.19 -1.32 4.73
C ASP A 100 -16.01 -1.83 5.58
N PHE A 101 -15.29 -2.82 5.04
CA PHE A 101 -14.13 -3.45 5.67
C PHE A 101 -12.88 -3.21 4.80
N TYR A 102 -11.84 -2.64 5.41
CA TYR A 102 -10.60 -2.34 4.69
C TYR A 102 -9.38 -2.40 5.60
N ILE A 103 -8.32 -3.05 5.13
CA ILE A 103 -7.02 -3.13 5.83
C ILE A 103 -6.09 -2.09 5.21
N CYS A 104 -5.79 -1.01 5.96
CA CYS A 104 -4.91 0.06 5.53
C CYS A 104 -3.47 -0.41 5.43
N SER A 105 -2.98 -1.06 6.49
CA SER A 105 -1.65 -1.65 6.57
C SER A 105 -1.70 -2.89 7.46
N PHE A 106 -0.82 -3.86 7.21
CA PHE A 106 -0.70 -5.09 7.99
C PHE A 106 0.76 -5.55 7.97
N SER A 107 1.56 -5.01 8.90
CA SER A 107 3.02 -5.04 8.79
C SER A 107 3.69 -4.91 10.16
N SER A 108 4.94 -5.33 10.23
CA SER A 108 5.87 -5.09 11.34
C SER A 108 6.79 -3.87 11.11
N LYS A 109 6.84 -3.36 9.87
CA LYS A 109 7.77 -2.31 9.45
C LYS A 109 7.10 -0.98 9.08
N SER A 110 5.83 -1.00 8.68
CA SER A 110 5.09 0.19 8.28
C SER A 110 3.67 0.22 8.84
N ILE A 111 3.16 1.44 9.07
CA ILE A 111 1.78 1.67 9.49
C ILE A 111 1.23 2.90 8.78
N ILE A 112 -0.02 2.84 8.32
CA ILE A 112 -0.64 3.91 7.53
C ILE A 112 -1.76 4.56 8.32
N TYR A 113 -1.56 5.82 8.69
CA TYR A 113 -2.59 6.71 9.23
C TYR A 113 -3.14 7.56 8.09
N LYS A 114 -4.37 7.29 7.66
CA LYS A 114 -5.03 7.99 6.55
C LYS A 114 -6.52 8.17 6.83
N GLY A 115 -7.15 9.09 6.13
CA GLY A 115 -8.58 9.30 6.26
C GLY A 115 -9.09 10.49 5.47
N MET A 116 -10.26 10.97 5.86
CA MET A 116 -11.02 11.98 5.12
C MET A 116 -11.09 13.31 5.86
N PHE A 117 -9.92 13.92 6.00
CA PHE A 117 -9.71 15.21 6.66
C PHE A 117 -8.73 16.05 5.84
N LEU A 118 -8.63 17.34 6.17
CA LEU A 118 -7.63 18.21 5.58
C LEU A 118 -6.24 17.75 6.02
N ALA A 119 -5.24 17.83 5.12
CA ALA A 119 -3.90 17.34 5.44
C ALA A 119 -3.31 18.02 6.69
N GLU A 120 -3.60 19.32 6.87
CA GLU A 120 -3.19 20.11 8.05
C GLU A 120 -3.78 19.62 9.38
N THR A 121 -4.92 18.91 9.35
CA THR A 121 -5.58 18.39 10.56
C THR A 121 -5.29 16.90 10.80
N LEU A 122 -4.36 16.29 10.06
CA LEU A 122 -3.98 14.87 10.21
C LEU A 122 -3.58 14.53 11.66
N SER A 123 -2.69 15.33 12.25
CA SER A 123 -2.22 15.12 13.63
C SER A 123 -3.28 15.42 14.67
N ASP A 124 -4.25 16.28 14.35
CA ASP A 124 -5.36 16.60 15.25
C ASP A 124 -6.37 15.46 15.25
N PHE A 125 -6.68 14.89 14.07
CA PHE A 125 -7.54 13.73 13.94
C PHE A 125 -6.91 12.49 14.58
N TYR A 126 -5.60 12.28 14.41
CA TYR A 126 -4.84 11.16 15.00
C TYR A 126 -3.80 11.65 16.02
N PRO A 127 -4.18 11.82 17.30
CA PRO A 127 -3.26 12.24 18.35
C PRO A 127 -2.03 11.33 18.55
N ASP A 128 -2.11 10.07 18.13
CA ASP A 128 -0.96 9.14 18.11
C ASP A 128 0.27 9.75 17.38
N LEU A 129 0.04 10.55 16.34
CA LEU A 129 1.10 11.18 15.54
C LEU A 129 1.80 12.33 16.27
N GLN A 130 1.20 12.84 17.35
CA GLN A 130 1.80 13.87 18.20
C GLN A 130 2.65 13.24 19.34
N ASP A 131 2.61 11.93 19.52
CA ASP A 131 3.39 11.23 20.54
C ASP A 131 4.87 11.21 20.17
N LYS A 132 5.75 11.59 21.10
CA LYS A 132 7.21 11.61 20.91
C LYS A 132 7.81 10.23 20.61
N ARG A 133 7.08 9.14 20.89
CA ARG A 133 7.48 7.76 20.57
C ARG A 133 7.21 7.41 19.11
N PHE A 134 6.43 8.21 18.38
CA PHE A 134 6.17 8.03 16.96
C PHE A 134 7.37 8.49 16.12
N ILE A 135 8.43 7.69 16.16
CA ILE A 135 9.70 7.96 15.47
C ILE A 135 9.79 7.05 14.25
N SER A 136 10.22 7.60 13.11
CA SER A 136 10.41 6.85 11.88
C SER A 136 11.66 7.29 11.14
N ARG A 137 12.24 6.35 10.37
CA ARG A 137 13.36 6.62 9.45
C ARG A 137 12.89 7.15 8.08
N PHE A 138 11.60 7.04 7.78
CA PHE A 138 11.00 7.54 6.54
C PHE A 138 9.54 7.97 6.78
N ALA A 139 9.04 8.85 5.93
CA ALA A 139 7.62 9.21 5.90
C ALA A 139 7.18 9.36 4.45
N ILE A 140 5.98 8.88 4.14
CA ILE A 140 5.30 9.10 2.87
C ILE A 140 3.97 9.74 3.21
N PHE A 141 3.70 10.91 2.64
CA PHE A 141 2.46 11.65 2.83
C PHE A 141 1.82 11.94 1.48
N HIS A 142 0.50 12.12 1.48
CA HIS A 142 -0.25 12.39 0.27
C HIS A 142 -1.53 13.14 0.58
N GLN A 143 -1.88 14.11 -0.26
CA GLN A 143 -3.19 14.74 -0.27
C GLN A 143 -3.81 14.56 -1.64
N ARG A 144 -5.02 13.98 -1.68
CA ARG A 144 -5.73 13.71 -2.92
C ARG A 144 -6.73 14.82 -3.20
N TYR A 145 -6.74 15.29 -4.45
CA TYR A 145 -7.90 16.02 -5.00
C TYR A 145 -8.79 15.01 -5.74
N SER A 146 -10.03 14.84 -5.30
CA SER A 146 -10.97 13.90 -5.93
C SER A 146 -12.05 14.68 -6.66
N THR A 147 -12.34 14.29 -7.90
CA THR A 147 -13.50 14.79 -8.67
C THR A 147 -14.81 14.14 -8.22
N ASN A 148 -14.76 13.10 -7.38
CA ASN A 148 -15.95 12.46 -6.83
C ASN A 148 -16.53 13.25 -5.66
N THR A 149 -17.84 13.47 -5.70
CA THR A 149 -18.61 14.13 -4.63
C THR A 149 -18.91 13.20 -3.44
N PHE A 150 -18.68 11.88 -3.59
CA PHE A 150 -18.87 10.88 -2.54
C PHE A 150 -17.53 10.48 -1.89
N PRO A 151 -17.35 10.84 -0.62
CA PRO A 151 -16.13 10.56 0.13
C PRO A 151 -15.98 9.06 0.47
N SER A 152 -14.84 8.45 0.13
CA SER A 152 -14.49 7.07 0.50
C SER A 152 -13.15 7.01 1.25
N TRP A 153 -13.16 6.49 2.48
CA TRP A 153 -12.01 6.50 3.39
C TRP A 153 -10.87 5.59 2.96
N ASP A 154 -11.21 4.43 2.41
CA ASP A 154 -10.28 3.43 1.86
C ASP A 154 -9.47 3.95 0.66
N LEU A 155 -10.06 4.87 -0.13
CA LEU A 155 -9.43 5.50 -1.29
C LEU A 155 -8.49 6.66 -0.95
N ALA A 156 -8.40 7.06 0.33
CA ALA A 156 -7.35 7.95 0.78
C ALA A 156 -5.98 7.26 0.64
N GLN A 157 -4.93 8.05 0.48
CA GLN A 157 -3.55 7.59 0.33
C GLN A 157 -2.71 8.09 1.52
N PRO A 158 -1.55 7.47 1.83
CA PRO A 158 -0.86 6.42 1.08
C PRO A 158 -1.59 5.08 0.98
N PHE A 159 -1.27 4.29 -0.05
CA PHE A 159 -1.54 2.87 -0.07
C PHE A 159 -0.35 2.09 0.53
N ARG A 160 -0.33 0.76 0.41
CA ARG A 160 0.55 -0.11 1.22
C ARG A 160 2.02 0.04 0.84
N ALA A 161 2.29 0.16 -0.45
CA ALA A 161 3.62 0.30 -1.01
C ALA A 161 3.85 1.69 -1.62
N LEU A 162 2.80 2.40 -2.08
CA LEU A 162 2.98 3.68 -2.74
C LEU A 162 1.92 4.75 -2.43
N ALA A 163 2.34 6.00 -2.65
CA ALA A 163 1.50 7.16 -2.89
C ALA A 163 1.72 7.68 -4.31
N HIS A 164 0.67 8.17 -4.96
CA HIS A 164 0.64 8.53 -6.37
C HIS A 164 -0.10 9.85 -6.58
N ASN A 165 0.65 10.86 -7.03
CA ASN A 165 0.12 12.08 -7.60
C ASN A 165 0.06 11.93 -9.11
N GLY A 166 -1.14 11.75 -9.67
CA GLY A 166 -1.24 11.44 -11.08
C GLY A 166 -2.53 10.77 -11.52
N GLU A 167 -2.50 10.26 -12.74
CA GLU A 167 -3.55 9.44 -13.32
C GLU A 167 -2.93 8.40 -14.25
N ILE A 168 -3.27 7.11 -14.09
CA ILE A 168 -2.79 6.06 -14.98
C ILE A 168 -3.75 5.89 -16.17
N ASN A 169 -3.36 6.41 -17.32
CA ASN A 169 -4.17 6.42 -18.54
C ASN A 169 -4.29 5.03 -19.19
N THR A 170 -3.33 4.14 -18.95
CA THR A 170 -3.33 2.78 -19.52
C THR A 170 -4.06 1.75 -18.64
N LEU A 171 -4.72 2.17 -17.56
CA LEU A 171 -5.27 1.29 -16.51
C LEU A 171 -6.09 0.12 -17.05
N LYS A 172 -7.03 0.35 -17.98
CA LYS A 172 -7.89 -0.71 -18.51
C LYS A 172 -7.08 -1.81 -19.21
N GLY A 173 -6.04 -1.44 -19.95
CA GLY A 173 -5.12 -2.38 -20.58
C GLY A 173 -4.32 -3.14 -19.52
N ASN A 174 -3.78 -2.43 -18.54
CA ASN A 174 -2.97 -3.04 -17.48
C ASN A 174 -3.78 -4.03 -16.64
N ILE A 175 -5.04 -3.73 -16.30
CA ILE A 175 -5.93 -4.66 -15.58
C ILE A 175 -6.16 -5.92 -16.41
N ASN A 176 -6.36 -5.80 -17.71
CA ASN A 176 -6.57 -6.97 -18.57
C ASN A 176 -5.30 -7.81 -18.71
N TRP A 177 -4.13 -7.18 -18.87
CA TRP A 177 -2.85 -7.89 -18.86
C TRP A 177 -2.59 -8.57 -17.53
N MET A 178 -2.90 -7.92 -16.40
CA MET A 178 -2.75 -8.55 -15.10
C MET A 178 -3.60 -9.81 -14.93
N LYS A 179 -4.78 -9.90 -15.55
CA LYS A 179 -5.55 -11.16 -15.54
C LYS A 179 -4.82 -12.29 -16.27
N VAL A 180 -4.11 -11.97 -17.35
CA VAL A 180 -3.29 -12.96 -18.08
C VAL A 180 -2.06 -13.32 -17.25
N HIS A 181 -1.35 -12.33 -16.71
CA HIS A 181 -0.19 -12.54 -15.84
C HIS A 181 -0.55 -13.34 -14.58
N GLU A 182 -1.76 -13.16 -14.04
CA GLU A 182 -2.25 -13.94 -12.90
C GLU A 182 -2.36 -15.43 -13.21
N GLU A 183 -2.70 -15.84 -14.43
CA GLU A 183 -2.79 -17.26 -14.81
C GLU A 183 -1.40 -17.94 -14.83
N GLU A 184 -0.37 -17.19 -15.22
CA GLU A 184 0.99 -17.74 -15.41
C GLU A 184 1.95 -17.44 -14.25
N MET A 185 1.59 -16.52 -13.33
CA MET A 185 2.50 -16.14 -12.25
C MET A 185 2.76 -17.29 -11.28
N SER A 186 4.04 -17.50 -10.98
CA SER A 186 4.52 -18.44 -9.98
C SER A 186 5.75 -17.88 -9.28
N SER A 187 6.00 -18.32 -8.04
CA SER A 187 7.18 -17.94 -7.29
C SER A 187 7.43 -18.95 -6.18
N GLU A 188 8.69 -19.36 -6.01
CA GLU A 188 9.13 -20.26 -4.94
C GLU A 188 8.94 -19.63 -3.53
N LEU A 189 8.76 -18.31 -3.47
CA LEU A 189 8.56 -17.58 -2.22
C LEU A 189 7.12 -17.69 -1.68
N PHE A 190 6.18 -18.18 -2.47
CA PHE A 190 4.77 -18.33 -2.09
C PHE A 190 4.32 -19.77 -2.26
N GLN A 191 3.78 -20.35 -1.19
CA GLN A 191 3.26 -21.72 -1.23
C GLN A 191 1.94 -21.83 -2.01
N GLU A 192 1.06 -20.83 -1.89
CA GLU A 192 -0.26 -20.84 -2.53
C GLU A 192 -0.55 -19.49 -3.21
N MET A 193 -0.23 -19.43 -4.51
CA MET A 193 -0.46 -18.24 -5.35
C MET A 193 -1.94 -17.90 -5.49
N GLU A 194 -2.85 -18.88 -5.39
CA GLU A 194 -4.29 -18.68 -5.52
C GLU A 194 -4.87 -17.73 -4.47
N ASN A 195 -4.27 -17.67 -3.27
CA ASN A 195 -4.68 -16.72 -2.23
C ASN A 195 -4.34 -15.26 -2.59
N LEU A 196 -3.42 -15.05 -3.52
CA LEU A 196 -3.01 -13.73 -3.97
C LEU A 196 -3.93 -13.19 -5.08
N LYS A 197 -4.72 -14.05 -5.73
CA LYS A 197 -5.62 -13.72 -6.84
C LYS A 197 -7.05 -13.39 -6.38
N PRO A 198 -7.73 -12.42 -7.03
CA PRO A 198 -7.20 -11.52 -8.05
C PRO A 198 -6.34 -10.42 -7.41
N VAL A 199 -5.19 -10.08 -8.00
CA VAL A 199 -4.25 -9.05 -7.51
C VAL A 199 -4.94 -7.69 -7.50
N ILE A 200 -5.69 -7.37 -8.55
CA ILE A 200 -6.47 -6.14 -8.65
C ILE A 200 -7.95 -6.44 -8.41
N ASN A 201 -8.49 -5.94 -7.30
CA ASN A 201 -9.90 -6.08 -6.97
C ASN A 201 -10.78 -5.15 -7.83
N SER A 202 -12.03 -5.56 -8.05
CA SER A 202 -13.04 -4.70 -8.67
C SER A 202 -13.28 -3.46 -7.80
N GLY A 203 -13.42 -2.30 -8.43
CA GLY A 203 -13.64 -1.02 -7.74
C GLY A 203 -12.37 -0.30 -7.27
N ASN A 204 -11.19 -0.91 -7.44
CA ASN A 204 -9.92 -0.21 -7.18
C ASN A 204 -9.79 1.06 -8.05
N SER A 205 -9.33 2.15 -7.43
CA SER A 205 -8.80 3.29 -8.19
C SER A 205 -7.54 2.88 -8.98
N ASP A 206 -7.17 3.69 -9.98
CA ASP A 206 -5.95 3.52 -10.75
C ASP A 206 -4.69 3.34 -9.88
N SER A 207 -4.60 4.17 -8.85
CA SER A 207 -3.50 4.24 -7.90
C SER A 207 -3.50 3.03 -6.95
N ALA A 208 -4.69 2.54 -6.57
CA ALA A 208 -4.83 1.33 -5.77
C ALA A 208 -4.48 0.06 -6.58
N ALA A 209 -4.83 0.04 -7.87
CA ALA A 209 -4.44 -1.03 -8.77
C ALA A 209 -2.92 -1.07 -8.96
N LEU A 210 -2.29 0.10 -9.16
CA LEU A 210 -0.84 0.22 -9.22
C LEU A 210 -0.18 -0.25 -7.91
N ASP A 211 -0.69 0.17 -6.75
CA ASP A 211 -0.20 -0.25 -5.43
C ASP A 211 -0.21 -1.77 -5.26
N ASN A 212 -1.32 -2.41 -5.62
CA ASN A 212 -1.46 -3.86 -5.49
C ASN A 212 -0.41 -4.63 -6.32
N VAL A 213 -0.14 -4.19 -7.55
CA VAL A 213 0.88 -4.84 -8.41
C VAL A 213 2.29 -4.50 -7.92
N PHE A 214 2.54 -3.27 -7.50
CA PHE A 214 3.83 -2.85 -6.94
C PHE A 214 4.16 -3.65 -5.68
N GLU A 215 3.20 -3.78 -4.75
CA GLU A 215 3.35 -4.57 -3.53
C GLU A 215 3.58 -6.06 -3.85
N LEU A 216 2.87 -6.64 -4.82
CA LEU A 216 3.09 -8.02 -5.26
C LEU A 216 4.55 -8.22 -5.72
N LEU A 217 5.08 -7.32 -6.55
CA LEU A 217 6.48 -7.37 -7.00
C LEU A 217 7.45 -7.26 -5.83
N ASN A 218 7.18 -6.40 -4.84
CA ASN A 218 8.04 -6.30 -3.67
C ASN A 218 8.02 -7.56 -2.80
N ARG A 219 6.83 -8.13 -2.58
CA ARG A 219 6.69 -9.35 -1.77
C ARG A 219 7.23 -10.59 -2.48
N SER A 220 7.29 -10.56 -3.81
CA SER A 220 7.98 -11.56 -4.65
C SER A 220 9.50 -11.35 -4.76
N GLY A 221 10.07 -10.38 -4.03
CA GLY A 221 11.51 -10.20 -3.87
C GLY A 221 12.13 -9.07 -4.70
N GLN A 222 11.34 -8.37 -5.51
CA GLN A 222 11.85 -7.25 -6.31
C GLN A 222 11.99 -5.98 -5.43
N PRO A 223 13.16 -5.32 -5.37
CA PRO A 223 13.29 -4.10 -4.59
C PRO A 223 12.47 -2.96 -5.21
N ALA A 224 12.06 -1.97 -4.41
CA ALA A 224 11.21 -0.86 -4.87
C ALA A 224 11.75 -0.13 -6.12
N PRO A 225 13.06 0.15 -6.27
CA PRO A 225 13.61 0.70 -7.51
C PRO A 225 13.34 -0.17 -8.74
N LEU A 226 13.42 -1.49 -8.62
CA LEU A 226 13.19 -2.40 -9.74
C LEU A 226 11.70 -2.52 -10.06
N ALA A 227 10.84 -2.61 -9.04
CA ALA A 227 9.39 -2.56 -9.23
C ALA A 227 8.94 -1.26 -9.93
N LYS A 228 9.54 -0.11 -9.58
CA LYS A 228 9.36 1.15 -10.31
C LYS A 228 9.77 1.00 -11.77
N LEU A 229 10.93 0.45 -12.07
CA LEU A 229 11.40 0.32 -13.45
C LEU A 229 10.55 -0.67 -14.27
N MET A 230 10.00 -1.71 -13.65
CA MET A 230 9.09 -2.65 -14.28
C MET A 230 7.76 -1.97 -14.66
N LEU A 231 7.14 -1.27 -13.71
CA LEU A 231 5.80 -0.71 -13.91
C LEU A 231 5.82 0.67 -14.58
N ILE A 232 6.79 1.53 -14.24
CA ILE A 232 6.93 2.91 -14.74
C ILE A 232 8.35 3.10 -15.31
N PRO A 233 8.69 2.44 -16.44
CA PRO A 233 10.02 2.54 -17.05
C PRO A 233 10.26 3.92 -17.67
N ASP A 234 11.50 4.38 -17.57
CA ASP A 234 11.93 5.66 -18.14
C ASP A 234 11.90 5.67 -19.68
N ALA A 235 11.69 6.86 -20.27
CA ALA A 235 11.84 7.05 -21.71
C ALA A 235 13.34 7.05 -22.09
N TRP A 236 13.84 5.92 -22.59
CA TRP A 236 15.27 5.73 -22.86
C TRP A 236 15.65 5.60 -24.34
N SER A 237 14.72 5.24 -25.23
CA SER A 237 15.03 4.92 -26.64
C SER A 237 15.73 6.05 -27.41
N LYS A 238 15.24 7.29 -27.26
CA LYS A 238 15.86 8.50 -27.83
C LYS A 238 17.15 8.93 -27.14
N LYS A 239 17.45 8.37 -25.96
CA LYS A 239 18.64 8.63 -25.12
C LYS A 239 19.62 7.45 -25.12
N SER A 240 19.45 6.48 -26.02
CA SER A 240 20.26 5.25 -26.06
C SER A 240 21.76 5.52 -26.19
N LYS A 241 22.17 6.59 -26.89
CA LYS A 241 23.58 6.97 -27.01
C LYS A 241 24.22 7.46 -25.70
N THR A 242 23.41 7.95 -24.76
CA THR A 242 23.85 8.50 -23.48
C THR A 242 23.66 7.56 -22.30
N ILE A 243 22.88 6.49 -22.49
CA ILE A 243 22.56 5.52 -21.44
C ILE A 243 23.54 4.34 -21.53
N PRO A 244 24.18 3.92 -20.43
CA PRO A 244 25.06 2.76 -20.40
C PRO A 244 24.40 1.48 -20.97
N ARG A 245 25.19 0.64 -21.66
CA ARG A 245 24.68 -0.56 -22.36
C ARG A 245 23.97 -1.55 -21.42
N ASN A 246 24.47 -1.71 -20.20
CA ASN A 246 23.85 -2.53 -19.16
C ASN A 246 22.44 -2.04 -18.78
N HIS A 247 22.22 -0.73 -18.71
CA HIS A 247 20.90 -0.16 -18.43
C HIS A 247 19.95 -0.40 -19.61
N GLN A 248 20.43 -0.27 -20.85
CA GLN A 248 19.61 -0.57 -22.03
C GLN A 248 19.19 -2.04 -22.06
N GLN A 249 20.09 -2.96 -21.71
CA GLN A 249 19.79 -4.39 -21.61
C GLN A 249 18.73 -4.66 -20.54
N LEU A 250 18.88 -4.03 -19.36
CA LEU A 250 17.88 -4.11 -18.30
C LEU A 250 16.52 -3.58 -18.78
N PHE A 251 16.45 -2.39 -19.37
CA PHE A 251 15.18 -1.83 -19.82
C PHE A 251 14.52 -2.65 -20.92
N ASN A 252 15.29 -3.19 -21.87
CA ASN A 252 14.78 -4.12 -22.87
C ASN A 252 14.18 -5.38 -22.24
N PHE A 253 14.87 -5.95 -21.25
CA PHE A 253 14.39 -7.11 -20.50
C PHE A 253 13.07 -6.79 -19.79
N LEU A 254 13.01 -5.71 -18.99
CA LEU A 254 11.81 -5.36 -18.23
C LEU A 254 10.61 -5.03 -19.13
N ASN A 255 10.83 -4.30 -20.23
CA ASN A 255 9.79 -3.99 -21.21
C ASN A 255 9.24 -5.24 -21.93
N SER A 256 9.96 -6.35 -21.90
CA SER A 256 9.49 -7.64 -22.45
C SER A 256 8.72 -8.50 -21.43
N THR A 257 8.75 -8.12 -20.15
CA THR A 257 8.14 -8.88 -19.06
C THR A 257 6.79 -8.31 -18.64
N ILE A 258 6.65 -6.98 -18.58
CA ILE A 258 5.43 -6.33 -18.12
C ILE A 258 5.14 -5.06 -18.91
N GLU A 259 3.86 -4.81 -19.17
CA GLU A 259 3.41 -3.62 -19.88
C GLU A 259 3.50 -2.38 -18.97
N PRO A 260 4.00 -1.24 -19.49
CA PRO A 260 4.08 -0.01 -18.72
C PRO A 260 2.72 0.52 -18.24
N TRP A 261 2.69 0.93 -16.97
CA TRP A 261 1.63 1.70 -16.35
C TRP A 261 1.86 3.18 -16.63
N ASP A 262 1.32 3.65 -17.74
CA ASP A 262 1.61 4.98 -18.31
C ASP A 262 0.52 6.00 -17.98
N GLY A 263 0.93 7.26 -17.92
CA GLY A 263 0.14 8.40 -17.48
C GLY A 263 0.96 9.38 -16.64
N PRO A 264 0.47 10.61 -16.40
CA PRO A 264 1.16 11.55 -15.52
C PRO A 264 1.29 10.94 -14.12
N ALA A 265 2.52 10.77 -13.61
CA ALA A 265 2.74 10.18 -12.30
C ALA A 265 3.98 10.76 -11.61
N ALA A 266 3.79 11.25 -10.39
CA ALA A 266 4.85 11.36 -9.39
C ALA A 266 4.49 10.39 -8.26
N ILE A 267 5.40 9.47 -7.96
CA ILE A 267 5.20 8.45 -6.93
C ILE A 267 6.20 8.61 -5.78
N ALA A 268 5.75 8.28 -4.58
CA ALA A 268 6.58 7.99 -3.43
C ALA A 268 6.28 6.55 -2.99
N ALA A 269 7.29 5.68 -2.91
CA ALA A 269 7.07 4.25 -2.70
C ALA A 269 8.11 3.63 -1.76
N THR A 270 7.77 2.50 -1.16
CA THR A 270 8.66 1.72 -0.31
C THR A 270 8.38 0.22 -0.37
N ASP A 271 9.43 -0.59 -0.25
CA ASP A 271 9.36 -2.04 0.00
C ASP A 271 9.65 -2.38 1.48
N ASN A 272 9.62 -1.38 2.35
CA ASN A 272 10.08 -1.37 3.74
C ASN A 272 11.61 -1.43 3.93
N GLU A 273 12.42 -1.45 2.88
CA GLU A 273 13.89 -1.29 2.94
C GLU A 273 14.35 -0.02 2.23
N TRP A 274 13.94 0.14 0.98
CA TRP A 274 14.08 1.34 0.17
C TRP A 274 12.89 2.26 0.37
N ALA A 275 13.15 3.56 0.43
CA ALA A 275 12.16 4.60 0.18
C ALA A 275 12.59 5.34 -1.09
N ILE A 276 11.69 5.44 -2.07
CA ILE A 276 11.98 6.04 -3.38
C ILE A 276 10.95 7.12 -3.69
N VAL A 277 11.39 8.09 -4.48
CA VAL A 277 10.49 8.97 -5.23
C VAL A 277 10.86 8.89 -6.70
N ALA A 278 9.87 8.92 -7.58
CA ALA A 278 10.09 8.80 -9.00
C ALA A 278 8.98 9.46 -9.82
N ASN A 279 9.34 9.89 -11.03
CA ASN A 279 8.40 10.40 -12.01
C ASN A 279 8.11 9.38 -13.11
N ASP A 280 7.00 9.61 -13.81
CA ASP A 280 6.69 8.99 -15.07
C ASP A 280 7.73 9.32 -16.13
N ARG A 281 7.71 8.55 -17.23
CA ARG A 281 8.67 8.64 -18.33
C ARG A 281 8.78 10.00 -18.99
N ASN A 282 7.75 10.84 -18.90
CA ASN A 282 7.68 12.17 -19.49
C ASN A 282 7.82 13.29 -18.45
N GLY A 283 7.85 12.97 -17.15
CA GLY A 283 8.00 13.96 -16.08
C GLY A 283 6.83 14.94 -16.00
N LEU A 284 5.59 14.43 -16.12
CA LEU A 284 4.39 15.25 -16.27
C LEU A 284 3.88 15.83 -14.95
N ARG A 285 4.40 15.35 -13.82
CA ARG A 285 4.07 15.85 -12.48
C ARG A 285 5.30 16.45 -11.80
N PRO A 286 5.13 17.54 -11.05
CA PRO A 286 6.24 18.17 -10.35
C PRO A 286 6.69 17.27 -9.20
N LEU A 287 8.00 17.13 -9.07
CA LEU A 287 8.66 16.42 -7.99
C LEU A 287 10.01 17.08 -7.73
N ARG A 288 10.09 17.85 -6.65
CA ARG A 288 11.31 18.48 -6.18
C ARG A 288 11.89 17.66 -5.04
N TYR A 289 13.20 17.81 -4.83
CA TYR A 289 13.84 17.26 -3.65
C TYR A 289 14.97 18.17 -3.16
N ILE A 290 15.27 18.06 -1.87
CA ILE A 290 16.43 18.67 -1.23
C ILE A 290 17.09 17.63 -0.32
N VAL A 291 18.42 17.65 -0.29
CA VAL A 291 19.21 16.90 0.68
C VAL A 291 19.82 17.89 1.66
N THR A 292 19.55 17.71 2.94
CA THR A 292 20.04 18.58 4.00
C THR A 292 21.43 18.13 4.49
N ASN A 293 22.11 18.99 5.25
CA ASN A 293 23.45 18.69 5.79
C ASN A 293 23.45 17.52 6.79
N ASP A 294 22.33 17.29 7.47
CA ASP A 294 22.07 16.13 8.33
C ASP A 294 21.65 14.87 7.55
N LYS A 295 21.79 14.88 6.21
CA LYS A 295 21.56 13.76 5.29
C LYS A 295 20.11 13.28 5.24
N LEU A 296 19.15 14.16 5.51
CA LEU A 296 17.75 13.90 5.24
C LEU A 296 17.43 14.25 3.78
N LEU A 297 16.68 13.37 3.13
CA LEU A 297 16.12 13.60 1.80
C LEU A 297 14.65 13.99 1.97
N PHE A 298 14.32 15.23 1.61
CA PHE A 298 12.93 15.67 1.49
C PHE A 298 12.57 15.72 0.02
N ALA A 299 11.43 15.12 -0.34
CA ALA A 299 10.88 15.18 -1.68
C ALA A 299 9.39 15.50 -1.62
N GLY A 300 8.92 16.31 -2.55
CA GLY A 300 7.55 16.81 -2.55
C GLY A 300 7.14 17.36 -3.90
N SER A 301 5.82 17.57 -4.07
CA SER A 301 5.27 18.15 -5.29
C SER A 301 5.68 19.62 -5.48
N GLU A 302 5.98 20.35 -4.41
CA GLU A 302 6.41 21.76 -4.43
C GLU A 302 7.54 22.05 -3.47
#